data_AF-A0A7S3RTS8-F1
#
_entry.id   AF-A0A7S3RTS8-F1
#
_cell.length_a   1.000
_cell.length_b   1.000
_cell.length_c   1.000
_cell.angle_alpha   90.00
_cell.angle_beta   90.00
_cell.angle_gamma   90.00
#
_symmetry.space_group_name_H-M   'P 1'
#
loop_
_entity.id
_entity.type
_entity.pdbx_description
1 polymer ?
#
loop_
_entity_poly.entity_id
_entity_poly.type
_entity_poly.pdbx_seq_one_letter_code
_entity_poly.pdbx_strand_id
1 'polypeptide(L)'
;HRAVVGMSGGVYALIGMHVADVVMNWHQKRYRKAILAVLIFLFVVDMVNAYVISSQCASHAAHFGGYCSGIMVGILLGVNLVVTKLERRLRAITLVVAVTLAVFCLVMGTRWPPQNLWEAIGSCEVVVGCGR
;
A
#
# COMPACT_ATOMS: atom_id res chain seq x y z
N HIS A 1 3.07 16.24 -16.17
CA HIS A 1 2.95 15.02 -15.34
C HIS A 1 2.00 15.30 -14.18
N ARG A 2 0.97 14.47 -13.97
CA ARG A 2 0.06 14.64 -12.83
C ARG A 2 0.67 13.92 -11.63
N ALA A 3 0.91 14.66 -10.54
CA ALA A 3 1.18 14.05 -9.25
C ALA A 3 -0.10 13.29 -8.86
N VAL A 4 -0.08 11.96 -9.03
CA VAL A 4 -1.13 11.12 -8.47
C VAL A 4 -0.88 11.13 -6.97
N VAL A 5 -1.61 11.99 -6.26
CA VAL A 5 -1.66 11.99 -4.80
C VAL A 5 -2.46 10.74 -4.41
N GLY A 6 -1.76 9.60 -4.38
CA GLY A 6 -2.32 8.26 -4.25
C GLY A 6 -2.76 7.93 -2.83
N MET A 7 -3.77 8.62 -2.30
CA MET A 7 -4.40 8.24 -1.03
C MET A 7 -5.05 6.85 -1.11
N SER A 8 -5.54 6.46 -2.30
CA SER A 8 -6.26 5.19 -2.49
C SER A 8 -5.41 3.98 -2.12
N GLY A 9 -4.11 3.96 -2.46
CA GLY A 9 -3.20 2.88 -2.05
C GLY A 9 -3.09 2.70 -0.53
N GLY A 10 -3.25 3.78 0.24
CA GLY A 10 -3.25 3.74 1.71
C GLY A 10 -4.46 3.01 2.29
N VAL A 11 -5.63 3.11 1.66
CA VAL A 11 -6.84 2.38 2.09
C VAL A 11 -6.62 0.87 1.94
N TYR A 12 -6.05 0.44 0.81
CA TYR A 12 -5.68 -0.97 0.63
C TYR A 12 -4.59 -1.43 1.59
N ALA A 13 -3.65 -0.55 1.95
CA ALA A 13 -2.66 -0.87 2.97
C ALA A 13 -3.31 -1.12 4.34
N LEU A 14 -4.31 -0.33 4.74
CA LEU A 14 -5.08 -0.58 5.97
C LEU A 14 -5.87 -1.89 5.89
N ILE A 15 -6.52 -2.17 4.76
CA ILE A 15 -7.23 -3.44 4.52
C ILE A 15 -6.26 -4.63 4.63
N GLY A 16 -5.09 -4.55 3.99
CA GLY A 16 -4.04 -5.57 4.05
C GLY A 16 -3.51 -5.78 5.46
N MET A 17 -3.34 -4.70 6.23
CA MET A 17 -2.94 -4.77 7.63
C MET A 17 -3.98 -5.52 8.48
N HIS A 18 -5.28 -5.22 8.29
CA HIS A 18 -6.35 -5.93 8.99
C HIS A 18 -6.43 -7.41 8.62
N VAL A 19 -6.18 -7.75 7.34
CA VAL A 19 -6.08 -9.15 6.90
C VAL A 19 -4.92 -9.85 7.61
N ALA A 20 -3.74 -9.25 7.65
CA ALA A 20 -2.58 -9.83 8.34
C ALA A 20 -2.85 -10.07 9.83
N ASP A 21 -3.50 -9.14 10.50
CA ASP A 21 -3.87 -9.26 11.91
C ASP A 21 -4.89 -10.38 12.16
N VAL A 22 -5.90 -10.53 11.30
CA VAL A 22 -6.87 -11.65 11.38
C VAL A 22 -6.20 -13.00 11.12
N VAL A 23 -5.28 -13.07 10.15
CA VAL A 23 -4.56 -14.30 9.79
C VAL A 23 -3.64 -14.73 10.93
N MET A 24 -2.84 -13.81 11.48
CA MET A 24 -1.93 -14.11 12.59
C MET A 24 -2.67 -14.47 13.88
N ASN A 25 -3.77 -13.78 14.18
CA ASN A 25 -4.52 -13.98 15.43
C ASN A 25 -5.79 -14.83 15.25
N TRP A 26 -5.86 -15.66 14.20
CA TRP A 26 -7.08 -16.37 13.79
C TRP A 26 -7.75 -17.19 14.90
N HIS A 27 -6.94 -17.87 15.70
CA HIS A 27 -7.44 -18.70 16.79
C HIS A 27 -7.87 -17.88 18.02
N GLN A 28 -7.33 -16.67 18.18
CA GLN A 28 -7.48 -15.89 19.39
C GLN A 28 -8.59 -14.82 19.30
N LYS A 29 -8.99 -14.41 18.09
CA LYS A 29 -10.05 -13.41 17.91
C LYS A 29 -11.46 -13.99 18.01
N ARG A 30 -12.23 -13.53 19.00
CA ARG A 30 -13.66 -13.87 19.21
C ARG A 30 -14.55 -13.47 18.01
N TYR A 31 -14.31 -12.31 17.40
CA TYR A 31 -15.12 -11.75 16.29
C TYR A 31 -14.52 -11.98 14.89
N ARG A 32 -13.68 -13.01 14.71
CA ARG A 32 -12.98 -13.28 13.44
C ARG A 32 -13.90 -13.32 12.20
N LYS A 33 -15.06 -13.96 12.31
CA LYS A 33 -16.01 -14.10 11.19
C LYS A 33 -16.64 -12.76 10.79
N ALA A 34 -16.92 -11.89 11.76
CA ALA A 34 -17.48 -10.55 11.49
C ALA A 34 -16.44 -9.65 10.80
N ILE A 35 -15.19 -9.67 11.28
CA ILE A 35 -14.11 -8.90 10.64
C ILE A 35 -13.85 -9.40 9.22
N LEU A 36 -13.83 -10.72 9.02
CA LEU A 36 -13.73 -11.30 7.67
C LEU A 36 -14.90 -10.92 6.76
N ALA A 37 -16.13 -10.92 7.29
CA ALA A 37 -17.30 -10.52 6.52
C ALA A 37 -17.20 -9.06 6.06
N VAL A 38 -16.72 -8.15 6.91
CA VAL A 38 -16.47 -6.76 6.54
C VAL A 38 -15.35 -6.64 5.50
N LEU A 39 -14.26 -7.42 5.64
CA LEU A 39 -13.17 -7.43 4.66
C LEU A 39 -13.60 -7.96 3.28
N ILE A 40 -14.38 -9.04 3.26
CA ILE A 40 -14.96 -9.59 2.02
C ILE A 40 -15.94 -8.59 1.41
N PHE A 41 -16.79 -7.96 2.22
CA PHE A 41 -17.71 -6.93 1.77
C PHE A 41 -16.98 -5.76 1.12
N LEU A 42 -15.92 -5.24 1.77
CA LEU A 42 -15.07 -4.19 1.22
C LEU A 42 -14.44 -4.60 -0.12
N PHE A 43 -13.96 -5.84 -0.25
CA PHE A 43 -13.41 -6.35 -1.50
C PHE A 43 -14.45 -6.45 -2.63
N VAL A 44 -15.67 -6.89 -2.31
CA VAL A 44 -16.77 -6.96 -3.28
C VAL A 44 -17.20 -5.57 -3.74
N VAL A 45 -17.38 -4.63 -2.81
CA VAL A 45 -17.69 -3.23 -3.13
C VAL A 45 -16.60 -2.64 -4.01
N ASP A 46 -15.34 -2.95 -3.73
CA ASP A 46 -14.21 -2.47 -4.51
C ASP A 46 -14.17 -3.04 -5.93
N MET A 47 -14.43 -4.34 -6.10
CA MET A 47 -14.57 -4.95 -7.42
C MET A 47 -15.72 -4.32 -8.21
N VAL A 48 -16.89 -4.15 -7.59
CA VAL A 48 -18.03 -3.50 -8.24
C VAL A 48 -17.69 -2.06 -8.63
N ASN A 49 -17.02 -1.31 -7.75
CA ASN A 49 -16.53 0.04 -8.04
C ASN A 49 -15.53 0.05 -9.21
N ALA A 50 -14.62 -0.93 -9.29
CA ALA A 50 -13.71 -1.09 -10.41
C ALA A 50 -14.47 -1.36 -11.73
N TYR A 51 -15.49 -2.23 -11.71
CA TYR A 51 -16.27 -2.56 -12.90
C TYR A 51 -17.23 -1.45 -13.36
N VAL A 52 -17.79 -0.65 -12.44
CA VAL A 52 -18.85 0.32 -12.73
C VAL A 52 -18.33 1.76 -12.90
N ILE A 53 -17.32 2.15 -12.12
CA ILE A 53 -16.94 3.57 -11.95
C ILE A 53 -15.53 3.86 -12.50
N SER A 54 -14.63 2.87 -12.58
CA SER A 54 -13.22 3.17 -12.85
C SER A 54 -12.95 3.60 -14.30
N SER A 55 -12.83 4.93 -14.46
CA SER A 55 -12.05 5.54 -15.53
C SER A 55 -10.57 5.21 -15.30
N GLN A 56 -9.85 4.90 -16.39
CA GLN A 56 -8.50 4.27 -16.44
C GLN A 56 -7.34 5.03 -15.74
N CYS A 57 -7.63 6.00 -14.87
CA CYS A 57 -6.66 6.89 -14.25
C CYS A 57 -6.09 6.40 -12.91
N ALA A 58 -6.71 5.42 -12.24
CA ALA A 58 -6.14 4.80 -11.03
C ALA A 58 -5.42 3.51 -11.39
N SER A 59 -4.11 3.44 -11.14
CA SER A 59 -3.33 2.24 -11.43
C SER A 59 -3.71 1.11 -10.46
N HIS A 60 -4.30 0.02 -10.96
CA HIS A 60 -4.53 -1.22 -10.18
C HIS A 60 -3.25 -1.71 -9.47
N ALA A 61 -2.08 -1.45 -10.06
CA ALA A 61 -0.79 -1.71 -9.45
C ALA A 61 -0.57 -0.96 -8.12
N ALA A 62 -1.08 0.27 -7.98
CA ALA A 62 -0.96 1.05 -6.76
C ALA A 62 -1.89 0.52 -5.64
N HIS A 63 -3.09 0.04 -6.00
CA HIS A 63 -3.99 -0.63 -5.06
C HIS A 63 -3.41 -1.95 -4.56
N PHE A 64 -2.92 -2.78 -5.49
CA PHE A 64 -2.29 -4.06 -5.17
C PHE A 64 -1.00 -3.87 -4.35
N GLY A 65 -0.14 -2.93 -4.75
CA GLY A 65 1.08 -2.59 -4.02
C GLY A 65 0.78 -2.07 -2.61
N GLY A 66 -0.24 -1.22 -2.47
CA GLY A 66 -0.77 -0.76 -1.18
C GLY A 66 -1.19 -1.94 -0.31
N TYR A 67 -2.01 -2.84 -0.82
CA TYR A 67 -2.45 -4.05 -0.11
C TYR A 67 -1.29 -4.93 0.36
N CYS A 68 -0.33 -5.24 -0.52
CA CYS A 68 0.85 -6.04 -0.18
C CYS A 68 1.72 -5.36 0.88
N SER A 69 1.97 -4.05 0.74
CA SER A 69 2.73 -3.28 1.72
C SER A 69 2.02 -3.26 3.08
N GLY A 70 0.69 -3.16 3.10
CA GLY A 70 -0.15 -3.25 4.28
C GLY A 70 -0.04 -4.58 5.01
N ILE A 71 -0.04 -5.69 4.27
CA ILE A 71 0.18 -7.03 4.85
C ILE A 71 1.57 -7.11 5.49
N MET A 72 2.61 -6.64 4.80
CA MET A 72 3.97 -6.66 5.35
C MET A 72 4.06 -5.85 6.65
N VAL A 73 3.50 -4.63 6.65
CA VAL A 73 3.45 -3.78 7.84
C VAL A 73 2.62 -4.42 8.95
N GLY A 74 1.49 -5.05 8.63
CA GLY A 74 0.66 -5.78 9.58
C GLY A 74 1.36 -6.97 10.20
N ILE A 75 2.22 -7.68 9.46
CA ILE A 75 3.03 -8.77 10.01
C ILE A 75 4.09 -8.23 11.00
N LEU A 76 4.69 -7.08 10.67
CA LEU A 76 5.76 -6.46 11.45
C LEU A 76 5.25 -5.77 12.72
N LEU A 77 4.22 -4.93 12.59
CA LEU A 77 3.67 -4.10 13.67
C LEU A 77 2.47 -4.74 14.37
N GLY A 78 1.85 -5.75 13.77
CA GLY A 78 0.67 -6.40 14.34
C GLY A 78 0.96 -7.02 15.70
N VAL A 79 0.07 -6.79 16.65
CA VAL A 79 0.14 -7.41 17.98
C VAL A 79 -0.15 -8.90 17.81
N ASN A 80 0.88 -9.73 17.91
CA ASN A 80 0.72 -11.17 17.86
C ASN A 80 0.49 -11.71 19.28
N LEU A 81 -0.69 -12.27 19.52
CA LEU A 81 -1.11 -12.73 20.84
C LEU A 81 -0.33 -13.97 21.30
N VAL A 82 0.13 -14.82 20.38
CA VAL A 82 0.98 -15.99 20.68
C VAL A 82 2.07 -16.08 19.62
N VAL A 83 3.30 -15.71 19.98
CA VAL A 83 4.42 -15.71 19.04
C VAL A 83 5.03 -17.11 18.91
N THR A 84 4.89 -17.71 17.74
CA THR A 84 5.57 -18.96 17.38
C THR A 84 6.97 -18.70 16.79
N LYS A 85 7.85 -19.71 16.81
CA LYS A 85 9.20 -19.60 16.21
C LYS A 85 9.15 -19.33 14.70
N LEU A 86 8.13 -19.86 14.00
CA LEU A 86 7.92 -19.62 12.56
C LEU A 86 7.53 -18.16 12.30
N GLU A 87 6.59 -17.61 13.08
CA GLU A 87 6.19 -16.20 12.94
C GLU A 87 7.35 -15.24 13.23
N ARG A 88 8.24 -15.58 14.16
CA ARG A 88 9.46 -14.79 14.39
C ARG A 88 10.37 -14.78 13.17
N ARG A 89 10.53 -15.92 12.48
CA ARG A 89 11.29 -15.99 11.22
C ARG A 89 10.61 -15.21 10.10
N LEU A 90 9.28 -15.37 9.95
CA LEU A 90 8.51 -14.63 8.97
C LEU A 90 8.62 -13.12 9.18
N ARG A 91 8.52 -12.64 10.42
CA ARG A 91 8.75 -11.22 10.76
C ARG A 91 10.13 -10.74 10.37
N ALA A 92 11.18 -11.52 10.66
CA ALA A 92 12.54 -11.15 10.28
C ALA A 92 12.69 -11.06 8.76
N ILE A 93 12.17 -12.04 8.02
CA ILE A 93 12.18 -12.02 6.54
C ILE A 93 11.42 -10.82 6.00
N THR A 94 10.19 -10.58 6.48
CA THR A 94 9.37 -9.45 6.07
C THR A 94 10.03 -8.11 6.37
N LEU A 95 10.78 -8.01 7.48
CA LEU A 95 11.51 -6.78 7.84
C LEU A 95 12.62 -6.51 6.84
N VAL A 96 13.39 -7.55 6.48
CA VAL A 96 14.45 -7.43 5.47
C VAL A 96 13.87 -7.02 4.12
N VAL A 97 12.77 -7.64 3.69
CA VAL A 97 12.09 -7.29 2.43
C VAL A 97 11.54 -5.86 2.47
N ALA A 98 10.95 -5.43 3.59
CA ALA A 98 10.43 -4.07 3.74
C ALA A 98 11.53 -3.01 3.68
N VAL A 99 12.65 -3.25 4.37
CA VAL A 99 13.80 -2.33 4.38
C VAL A 99 14.45 -2.26 3.00
N THR A 100 14.67 -3.40 2.34
CA THR A 100 15.25 -3.44 0.99
C THR A 100 14.37 -2.70 -0.01
N LEU A 101 13.06 -2.89 0.04
CA LEU A 101 12.11 -2.18 -0.82
C LEU A 101 12.10 -0.67 -0.52
N ALA A 102 12.11 -0.26 0.75
CA ALA A 102 12.14 1.15 1.14
C ALA A 102 13.43 1.83 0.64
N VAL A 103 14.58 1.19 0.82
CA VAL A 103 15.87 1.70 0.32
C VAL A 103 15.85 1.81 -1.21
N PHE A 104 15.33 0.79 -1.90
CA PHE A 104 15.18 0.84 -3.36
C PHE A 104 14.30 2.01 -3.81
N CYS A 105 13.14 2.22 -3.16
CA CYS A 105 12.25 3.34 -3.46
C CYS A 105 12.93 4.70 -3.23
N LEU A 106 13.67 4.87 -2.14
CA LEU A 106 14.41 6.10 -1.87
C LEU A 106 15.49 6.35 -2.93
N VAL A 107 16.27 5.33 -3.27
CA VAL A 107 17.32 5.44 -4.32
C VAL A 107 16.70 5.79 -5.67
N MET A 108 15.62 5.12 -6.07
CA MET A 108 14.95 5.42 -7.34
C MET A 108 14.26 6.78 -7.33
N GLY A 109 13.68 7.20 -6.20
CA GLY A 109 13.09 8.52 -6.04
C GLY A 109 14.12 9.65 -6.18
N THR A 110 15.33 9.45 -5.64
CA THR A 110 16.43 10.40 -5.86
C THR A 110 16.94 10.42 -7.29
N ARG A 111 16.63 9.43 -8.14
CA ARG A 111 17.07 9.42 -9.55
C ARG A 111 16.10 10.12 -10.49
N TRP A 112 14.89 10.47 -10.05
CA TRP A 112 13.86 11.09 -10.90
C TRP A 112 13.87 12.63 -10.74
N PRO A 113 13.93 13.42 -11.83
CA PRO A 113 13.81 14.88 -11.77
C PRO A 113 12.36 15.34 -11.49
N PRO A 114 12.10 16.51 -10.88
CA PRO A 114 13.04 17.52 -10.38
C PRO A 114 13.48 17.24 -8.94
N GLN A 115 14.78 17.38 -8.66
CA GLN A 115 15.34 17.11 -7.32
C GLN A 115 15.19 18.30 -6.36
N ASN A 116 14.86 19.48 -6.89
CA ASN A 116 14.87 20.75 -6.18
C ASN A 116 13.74 21.64 -6.72
N LEU A 117 13.19 22.50 -5.86
CA LEU A 117 12.07 23.39 -6.17
C LEU A 117 12.32 24.20 -7.44
N TRP A 118 13.55 24.64 -7.69
CA TRP A 118 13.95 25.41 -8.88
C TRP A 118 13.79 24.64 -10.20
N GLU A 119 14.08 23.34 -10.21
CA GLU A 119 13.84 22.48 -11.37
C GLU A 119 12.34 22.20 -11.56
N ALA A 120 11.58 22.14 -10.46
CA ALA A 120 10.13 21.96 -10.50
C ALA A 120 9.41 23.17 -11.09
N ILE A 121 9.84 24.39 -10.74
CA ILE A 121 9.28 25.64 -11.27
C ILE A 121 9.65 25.78 -12.76
N GLY A 122 10.92 25.55 -13.13
CA GLY A 122 11.37 25.62 -14.52
C GLY A 122 10.69 24.60 -15.45
N SER A 123 10.40 23.39 -14.94
CA SER A 123 9.67 22.36 -15.70
C SER A 123 8.20 22.73 -15.92
N CYS A 124 7.56 23.36 -14.93
CA CYS A 124 6.20 23.88 -15.08
C CYS A 124 6.14 25.04 -16.09
N GLU A 125 7.14 25.93 -16.10
CA GLU A 125 7.22 27.04 -17.04
C GLU A 125 7.37 26.57 -18.50
N VAL A 126 8.20 25.54 -18.75
CA VAL A 126 8.37 24.94 -20.09
C VAL A 126 7.09 24.24 -20.58
N VAL A 127 6.35 23.59 -19.69
CA VAL A 127 5.08 22.91 -20.05
C VAL A 127 3.94 23.92 -20.28
N VAL A 128 3.93 25.06 -19.58
CA VAL A 128 2.93 26.12 -19.75
C VAL A 128 3.27 27.06 -20.92
N GLY A 129 4.54 27.13 -21.33
CA GLY A 129 5.01 27.95 -22.45
C GLY A 129 4.72 27.38 -23.86
N CYS A 130 4.37 26.10 -23.98
CA CYS A 130 4.00 25.46 -25.26
C CYS A 130 2.49 25.61 -25.53
N GLY A 131 1.97 26.83 -25.41
CA GLY A 131 0.55 27.16 -25.48
C GLY A 131 0.30 28.61 -25.89
N ARG A 132 1.13 29.15 -26.78
CA ARG A 132 0.83 30.36 -27.55
C ARG A 132 1.39 30.24 -28.96
#